data_AF-A0A661EAX9-F1
#
_entry.id   AF-A0A661EAX9-F1
#
_cell.length_a   1.000
_cell.length_b   1.000
_cell.length_c   1.000
_cell.angle_alpha   90.00
_cell.angle_beta   90.00
_cell.angle_gamma   90.00
#
_symmetry.space_group_name_H-M   'P 1'
#
loop_
_entity.id
_entity.type
_entity.pdbx_description
1 polymer ?
#
loop_
_entity_poly.entity_id
_entity_poly.type
_entity_poly.pdbx_seq_one_letter_code
_entity_poly.pdbx_strand_id
1 'polypeptide(L)'
;MPLIWACLFGSLAGSAWAADQPDKIRQMAQLAEYIGADYPSAVADGRIIDAGEYQEMTEFAQVLVNKAALLTAPAGDVVADNTEVDKVSALLDYAQSLQAAIAGQQSVERVQQVAAELRQLLLVLSPDSSVPASLSPATEIRAYYLA
;
A
#
# COMPACT_ATOMS: atom_id res chain seq x y z
N MET A 1 -22.43 53.45 -7.86
CA MET A 1 -22.97 52.28 -7.13
C MET A 1 -22.21 51.04 -7.59
N PRO A 2 -21.09 50.63 -6.98
CA PRO A 2 -20.47 49.37 -7.34
C PRO A 2 -21.05 48.24 -6.47
N LEU A 3 -21.89 47.39 -7.08
CA LEU A 3 -22.24 46.10 -6.48
C LEU A 3 -21.01 45.19 -6.55
N ILE A 4 -20.43 44.96 -5.38
CA ILE A 4 -19.42 43.95 -5.10
C ILE A 4 -20.12 42.59 -5.20
N TRP A 5 -19.91 41.87 -6.30
CA TRP A 5 -20.27 40.44 -6.36
C TRP A 5 -19.05 39.63 -5.94
N ALA A 6 -18.91 39.46 -4.62
CA ALA A 6 -18.02 38.46 -4.06
C ALA A 6 -18.66 37.08 -4.25
N CYS A 7 -18.24 36.35 -5.29
CA CYS A 7 -18.47 34.91 -5.32
C CYS A 7 -17.50 34.27 -4.34
N LEU A 8 -18.03 33.94 -3.16
CA LEU A 8 -17.48 32.96 -2.24
C LEU A 8 -17.18 31.67 -3.02
N PHE A 9 -15.92 31.47 -3.38
CA PHE A 9 -15.42 30.14 -3.67
C PHE A 9 -15.37 29.41 -2.33
N GLY A 10 -16.42 28.62 -2.06
CA GLY A 10 -16.48 27.76 -0.89
C GLY A 10 -15.30 26.80 -0.89
N SER A 11 -14.43 26.93 0.11
CA SER A 11 -13.47 25.90 0.48
C SER A 11 -14.22 24.63 0.88
N LEU A 12 -14.32 23.68 -0.05
CA LEU A 12 -14.52 22.26 0.25
C LEU A 12 -13.15 21.57 0.18
N ALA A 13 -12.26 21.95 1.09
CA ALA A 13 -11.06 21.15 1.39
C ALA A 13 -11.36 20.30 2.63
N GLY A 14 -12.22 19.32 2.47
CA GLY A 14 -12.55 18.35 3.51
C GLY A 14 -12.56 16.94 2.92
N SER A 15 -11.65 16.09 3.42
CA SER A 15 -11.74 14.62 3.37
C SER A 15 -11.26 13.88 2.11
N ALA A 16 -10.36 14.42 1.28
CA ALA A 16 -9.69 13.61 0.25
C ALA A 16 -8.68 12.58 0.85
N TRP A 17 -8.25 12.78 2.10
CA TRP A 17 -7.17 12.00 2.72
C TRP A 17 -7.62 10.61 3.22
N ALA A 18 -8.85 10.49 3.73
CA ALA A 18 -9.38 9.22 4.25
C ALA A 18 -9.82 8.25 3.15
N ALA A 19 -10.34 8.77 2.04
CA ALA A 19 -10.83 7.94 0.92
C ALA A 19 -9.72 7.17 0.18
N ASP A 20 -8.47 7.65 0.26
CA ASP A 20 -7.31 7.14 -0.49
C ASP A 20 -6.43 6.18 0.34
N GLN A 21 -6.71 6.01 1.63
CA GLN A 21 -5.95 5.09 2.48
C GLN A 21 -6.07 3.61 2.07
N PRO A 22 -7.25 3.06 1.71
CA PRO A 22 -7.37 1.67 1.30
C PRO A 22 -6.53 1.34 0.05
N ASP A 23 -6.51 2.26 -0.92
CA ASP A 23 -5.75 2.10 -2.16
C ASP A 23 -4.24 2.18 -1.90
N LYS A 24 -3.80 3.07 -1.00
CA LYS A 24 -2.40 3.14 -0.56
C LYS A 24 -1.91 1.85 0.09
N ILE A 25 -2.72 1.26 1.00
CA ILE A 25 -2.36 0.01 1.67
C ILE A 25 -2.26 -1.14 0.65
N ARG A 26 -3.20 -1.20 -0.30
CA ARG A 26 -3.16 -2.19 -1.39
C ARG A 26 -1.92 -2.05 -2.27
N GLN A 27 -1.54 -0.82 -2.63
CA GLN A 27 -0.33 -0.55 -3.41
C GLN A 27 0.93 -1.00 -2.65
N MET A 28 1.01 -0.76 -1.34
CA MET A 28 2.12 -1.25 -0.53
C MET A 28 2.17 -2.79 -0.52
N ALA A 29 1.02 -3.46 -0.43
CA ALA A 29 0.96 -4.93 -0.45
C ALA A 29 1.48 -5.51 -1.76
N GLN A 30 1.12 -4.88 -2.89
CA GLN A 30 1.63 -5.23 -4.22
C GLN A 30 3.15 -5.00 -4.33
N LEU A 31 3.66 -3.92 -3.76
CA LEU A 31 5.09 -3.63 -3.80
C LEU A 31 5.90 -4.63 -2.95
N ALA A 32 5.39 -5.02 -1.78
CA ALA A 32 5.98 -6.08 -0.98
C ALA A 32 5.97 -7.43 -1.72
N GLU A 33 4.87 -7.76 -2.41
CA GLU A 33 4.78 -8.96 -3.26
C GLU A 33 5.80 -8.95 -4.40
N TYR A 34 5.93 -7.83 -5.10
CA TYR A 34 6.90 -7.64 -6.19
C TYR A 34 8.33 -7.87 -5.70
N ILE A 35 8.73 -7.22 -4.60
CA ILE A 35 10.07 -7.40 -4.03
C ILE A 35 10.34 -8.88 -3.72
N GLY A 36 9.40 -9.57 -3.07
CA GLY A 36 9.59 -10.99 -2.74
C GLY A 36 9.70 -11.89 -3.97
N ALA A 37 8.93 -11.61 -5.02
CA ALA A 37 8.93 -12.38 -6.26
C ALA A 37 10.21 -12.18 -7.08
N ASP A 38 10.70 -10.95 -7.17
CA ASP A 38 11.75 -10.57 -8.12
C ASP A 38 13.15 -10.46 -7.49
N TYR A 39 13.26 -10.46 -6.16
CA TYR A 39 14.56 -10.51 -5.47
C TYR A 39 15.52 -11.63 -5.94
N PRO A 40 15.07 -12.86 -6.28
CA PRO A 40 15.96 -13.90 -6.82
C PRO A 40 16.65 -13.54 -8.14
N SER A 41 16.08 -12.60 -8.90
CA SER A 41 16.68 -12.06 -10.14
C SER A 41 17.78 -11.04 -9.84
N ALA A 42 17.73 -10.39 -8.67
CA ALA A 42 18.70 -9.40 -8.22
C ALA A 42 19.89 -10.00 -7.45
N VAL A 43 19.62 -10.99 -6.59
CA VAL A 43 20.62 -11.57 -5.67
C VAL A 43 20.55 -13.10 -5.68
N ALA A 44 21.72 -13.73 -5.81
CA ALA A 44 21.89 -15.18 -5.62
C ALA A 44 23.15 -15.45 -4.78
N ASP A 45 23.08 -16.44 -3.89
CA ASP A 45 24.17 -16.84 -3.00
C ASP A 45 24.79 -15.67 -2.20
N GLY A 46 23.95 -14.72 -1.79
CA GLY A 46 24.37 -13.52 -1.05
C GLY A 46 25.24 -12.56 -1.87
N ARG A 47 25.07 -12.55 -3.19
CA ARG A 47 25.76 -11.64 -4.12
C ARG A 47 24.76 -11.03 -5.08
N ILE A 48 24.97 -9.76 -5.40
CA ILE A 48 24.25 -9.06 -6.46
C ILE A 48 24.63 -9.70 -7.80
N ILE A 49 23.66 -10.29 -8.49
CA ILE A 49 23.81 -10.88 -9.82
C ILE A 49 23.28 -9.96 -10.93
N ASP A 50 22.37 -9.05 -10.59
CA ASP A 50 21.90 -7.97 -11.47
C ASP A 50 21.82 -6.67 -10.66
N ALA A 51 22.61 -5.68 -11.09
CA ALA A 51 22.71 -4.40 -10.40
C ALA A 51 21.48 -3.50 -10.60
N GLY A 52 20.80 -3.61 -11.76
CA GLY A 52 19.58 -2.85 -12.05
C GLY A 52 18.43 -3.38 -11.20
N GLU A 53 18.22 -4.69 -11.22
CA GLU A 53 17.20 -5.35 -10.40
C GLU A 53 17.45 -5.09 -8.90
N TYR A 54 18.70 -5.19 -8.43
CA TYR A 54 19.03 -4.89 -7.04
C TYR A 54 18.74 -3.43 -6.64
N GLN A 55 18.97 -2.49 -7.57
CA GLN A 55 18.63 -1.09 -7.35
C GLN A 55 17.11 -0.94 -7.21
N GLU A 56 16.30 -1.57 -8.07
CA GLU A 56 14.84 -1.55 -7.95
C GLU A 56 14.37 -2.11 -6.60
N MET A 57 14.91 -3.27 -6.16
CA MET A 57 14.59 -3.85 -4.85
C MET A 57 14.85 -2.87 -3.71
N THR A 58 15.97 -2.15 -3.78
CA THR A 58 16.38 -1.16 -2.78
C THR A 58 15.46 0.06 -2.78
N GLU A 59 15.13 0.59 -3.96
CA GLU A 59 14.24 1.73 -4.14
C GLU A 59 12.82 1.42 -3.66
N PHE A 60 12.29 0.26 -4.02
CA PHE A 60 10.96 -0.19 -3.60
C PHE A 60 10.89 -0.45 -2.09
N ALA A 61 11.94 -1.02 -1.50
CA ALA A 61 12.01 -1.15 -0.04
C ALA A 61 12.02 0.21 0.67
N GLN A 62 12.72 1.21 0.11
CA GLN A 62 12.70 2.58 0.65
C GLN A 62 11.31 3.23 0.52
N VAL A 63 10.60 3.00 -0.59
CA VAL A 63 9.22 3.46 -0.77
C VAL A 63 8.30 2.85 0.30
N LEU A 64 8.45 1.56 0.62
CA LEU A 64 7.69 0.89 1.67
C LEU A 64 7.94 1.51 3.05
N VAL A 65 9.20 1.74 3.42
CA VAL A 65 9.56 2.39 4.69
C VAL A 65 8.96 3.79 4.79
N ASN A 66 9.07 4.59 3.73
CA ASN A 66 8.53 5.95 3.71
C ASN A 66 7.01 5.97 3.86
N LYS A 67 6.30 5.07 3.16
CA LYS A 67 4.83 4.98 3.25
C LYS A 67 4.39 4.45 4.62
N ALA A 68 5.08 3.46 5.17
CA ALA A 68 4.80 2.94 6.52
C ALA A 68 4.96 4.04 7.57
N ALA A 69 6.06 4.83 7.51
CA ALA A 69 6.29 5.94 8.42
C ALA A 69 5.17 6.99 8.39
N LEU A 70 4.64 7.30 7.20
CA LEU A 70 3.51 8.22 7.05
C LEU A 70 2.20 7.67 7.64
N LEU A 71 1.98 6.36 7.58
CA LEU A 71 0.80 5.71 8.18
C LEU A 71 0.92 5.60 9.71
N THR A 72 2.15 5.52 10.24
CA THR A 72 2.43 5.52 11.69
C THR A 72 2.44 6.89 12.33
N ALA A 73 2.44 7.96 11.54
CA ALA A 73 2.44 9.31 12.08
C ALA A 73 1.12 9.57 12.83
N PRO A 74 1.15 10.13 14.05
CA PRO A 74 -0.07 10.37 14.82
C PRO A 74 -1.02 11.28 14.04
N ALA A 75 -2.16 10.73 13.63
CA ALA A 75 -3.31 11.53 13.22
C ALA A 75 -3.85 12.17 14.51
N GLY A 76 -3.79 13.51 14.61
CA GLY A 76 -4.03 14.23 15.87
C GLY A 76 -5.26 13.78 16.66
N ASP A 77 -5.17 13.85 17.98
CA ASP A 77 -6.19 13.67 19.04
C ASP A 77 -7.27 12.57 18.88
N VAL A 78 -7.12 11.61 17.96
CA VAL A 78 -7.97 10.43 17.89
C VAL A 78 -7.35 9.32 18.74
N VAL A 79 -8.04 8.96 19.82
CA VAL A 79 -7.71 7.80 20.64
C VAL A 79 -7.97 6.54 19.80
N ALA A 80 -6.95 6.05 19.12
CA ALA A 80 -6.99 4.77 18.42
C ALA A 80 -7.04 3.61 19.44
N ASP A 81 -7.69 2.51 19.08
CA ASP A 81 -7.61 1.26 19.84
C ASP A 81 -6.16 0.79 19.92
N ASN A 82 -5.70 0.35 21.10
CA ASN A 82 -4.33 -0.11 21.33
C ASN A 82 -3.91 -1.21 20.34
N THR A 83 -4.87 -2.04 19.91
CA THR A 83 -4.64 -3.12 18.93
C THR A 83 -4.30 -2.59 17.53
N GLU A 84 -4.87 -1.45 17.12
CA GLU A 84 -4.52 -0.82 15.83
C GLU A 84 -3.16 -0.13 15.91
N VAL A 85 -2.85 0.50 17.04
CA VAL A 85 -1.53 1.10 17.30
C VAL A 85 -0.42 0.06 17.20
N ASP A 86 -0.64 -1.15 17.76
CA ASP A 86 0.33 -2.26 17.70
C ASP A 86 0.54 -2.81 16.28
N LYS A 87 -0.53 -2.89 15.47
CA LYS A 87 -0.40 -3.35 14.07
C LYS A 87 0.28 -2.30 13.19
N VAL A 88 0.00 -1.03 13.45
CA VAL A 88 0.59 0.09 12.70
C VAL A 88 2.09 0.23 13.04
N SER A 89 2.50 0.05 14.30
CA SER A 89 3.92 0.02 14.65
C SER A 89 4.66 -1.17 14.00
N ALA A 90 4.05 -2.36 14.02
CA ALA A 90 4.59 -3.54 13.36
C ALA A 90 4.80 -3.35 11.84
N LEU A 91 4.00 -2.50 11.18
CA LEU A 91 4.13 -2.22 9.76
C LEU A 91 5.48 -1.57 9.42
N LEU A 92 5.90 -0.59 10.22
CA LEU A 92 7.17 0.07 10.04
C LEU A 92 8.34 -0.88 10.34
N ASP A 93 8.22 -1.70 11.38
CA ASP A 93 9.25 -2.70 11.75
C ASP A 93 9.48 -3.71 10.63
N TYR A 94 8.40 -4.24 10.02
CA TYR A 94 8.52 -5.16 8.88
C TYR A 94 9.09 -4.49 7.63
N ALA A 95 8.69 -3.25 7.33
CA ALA A 95 9.24 -2.51 6.20
C ALA A 95 10.75 -2.26 6.35
N GLN A 96 11.19 -1.87 7.55
CA GLN A 96 12.61 -1.70 7.87
C GLN A 96 13.38 -3.03 7.86
N SER A 97 12.76 -4.10 8.35
CA SER A 97 13.34 -5.45 8.29
C SER A 97 13.54 -5.92 6.86
N LEU A 98 12.60 -5.64 5.96
CA LEU A 98 12.72 -5.96 4.54
C LEU A 98 13.86 -5.18 3.89
N GLN A 99 13.92 -3.87 4.16
CA GLN A 99 15.01 -3.01 3.67
C GLN A 99 16.38 -3.51 4.16
N ALA A 100 16.50 -3.85 5.45
CA ALA A 100 17.73 -4.37 6.03
C ALA A 100 18.13 -5.73 5.44
N ALA A 101 17.16 -6.62 5.17
CA ALA A 101 17.41 -7.91 4.54
C ALA A 101 17.96 -7.75 3.12
N ILE A 102 17.40 -6.84 2.33
CA ILE A 102 17.87 -6.51 0.97
C ILE A 102 19.27 -5.90 1.03
N ALA A 103 19.49 -4.88 1.87
CA ALA A 103 20.78 -4.21 2.02
C ALA A 103 21.89 -5.17 2.48
N GLY A 104 21.53 -6.15 3.31
CA GLY A 104 22.43 -7.20 3.77
C GLY A 104 22.64 -8.35 2.79
N GLN A 105 22.04 -8.30 1.59
CA GLN A 105 22.07 -9.39 0.59
C GLN A 105 21.71 -10.74 1.22
N GLN A 106 20.70 -10.74 2.09
CA GLN A 106 20.27 -11.95 2.79
C GLN A 106 19.73 -12.98 1.80
N SER A 107 19.53 -14.23 2.27
CA SER A 107 19.05 -15.29 1.39
C SER A 107 17.67 -14.96 0.80
N VAL A 108 17.41 -15.53 -0.38
CA VAL A 108 16.12 -15.40 -1.08
C VAL A 108 14.97 -15.77 -0.16
N GLU A 109 15.10 -16.86 0.59
CA GLU A 109 14.07 -17.33 1.52
C GLU A 109 13.78 -16.30 2.61
N ARG A 110 14.81 -15.63 3.12
CA ARG A 110 14.64 -14.63 4.17
C ARG A 110 13.94 -13.38 3.64
N VAL A 111 14.32 -12.89 2.47
CA VAL A 111 13.66 -11.72 1.86
C VAL A 111 12.21 -12.05 1.51
N GLN A 112 11.95 -13.23 0.93
CA GLN A 112 10.60 -13.70 0.64
C GLN A 112 9.73 -13.82 1.89
N GLN A 113 10.28 -14.36 2.99
CA GLN A 113 9.57 -14.47 4.25
C GLN A 113 9.14 -13.09 4.78
N VAL A 114 10.09 -12.15 4.87
CA VAL A 114 9.79 -10.80 5.41
C VAL A 114 8.83 -10.04 4.49
N ALA A 115 8.99 -10.16 3.18
CA ALA A 115 8.08 -9.58 2.20
C ALA A 115 6.66 -10.14 2.33
N ALA A 116 6.51 -11.45 2.54
CA ALA A 116 5.23 -12.09 2.76
C ALA A 116 4.59 -11.65 4.10
N GLU A 117 5.36 -11.57 5.18
CA GLU A 117 4.89 -11.10 6.49
C GLU A 117 4.38 -9.65 6.41
N LEU A 118 5.13 -8.76 5.76
CA LEU A 118 4.74 -7.37 5.50
C LEU A 118 3.43 -7.31 4.69
N ARG A 119 3.34 -8.07 3.61
CA ARG A 119 2.14 -8.14 2.75
C ARG A 119 0.93 -8.62 3.54
N GLN A 120 1.06 -9.66 4.36
CA GLN A 120 -0.05 -10.18 5.16
C GLN A 120 -0.55 -9.13 6.17
N LEU A 121 0.37 -8.41 6.82
CA LEU A 121 0.00 -7.32 7.71
C LEU A 121 -0.76 -6.20 6.98
N LEU A 122 -0.31 -5.82 5.78
CA LEU A 122 -1.01 -4.83 4.94
C LEU A 122 -2.41 -5.29 4.51
N LEU A 123 -2.60 -6.59 4.24
CA LEU A 123 -3.93 -7.13 3.94
C LEU A 123 -4.85 -7.10 5.16
N VAL A 124 -4.32 -7.38 6.35
CA VAL A 124 -5.08 -7.27 7.62
C VAL A 124 -5.46 -5.81 7.94
N LEU A 125 -4.63 -4.85 7.54
CA LEU A 125 -4.87 -3.42 7.72
C LEU A 125 -5.75 -2.81 6.61
N SER A 126 -5.97 -3.52 5.50
CA SER A 126 -6.84 -3.04 4.43
C SER A 126 -8.28 -3.04 4.93
N PRO A 127 -9.00 -1.91 4.90
CA PRO A 127 -10.40 -1.92 5.28
C PRO A 127 -11.17 -2.82 4.31
N ASP A 128 -12.14 -3.56 4.85
CA ASP A 128 -13.02 -4.43 4.08
C ASP A 128 -13.51 -3.65 2.86
N SER A 129 -13.18 -4.18 1.69
CA SER A 129 -13.72 -3.69 0.45
C SER A 129 -15.22 -3.90 0.56
N SER A 130 -15.97 -2.84 0.88
CA SER A 130 -17.42 -2.90 0.79
C SER A 130 -17.74 -3.16 -0.68
N VAL A 131 -17.90 -4.44 -1.01
CA VAL A 131 -18.48 -4.86 -2.29
C VAL A 131 -19.79 -4.09 -2.39
N PRO A 132 -20.03 -3.28 -3.44
CA PRO A 132 -21.34 -2.68 -3.61
C PRO A 132 -22.35 -3.83 -3.60
N ALA A 133 -23.26 -3.83 -2.62
CA ALA A 133 -24.23 -4.91 -2.39
C ALA A 133 -25.26 -5.07 -3.52
N SER A 134 -25.07 -4.39 -4.65
CA SER A 134 -25.78 -4.63 -5.88
C SER A 134 -24.79 -5.01 -6.98
N LEU A 135 -24.60 -6.32 -7.15
CA LEU A 135 -24.48 -6.84 -8.51
C LEU A 135 -25.80 -6.45 -9.20
N SER A 136 -25.74 -5.57 -10.19
CA SER A 136 -26.89 -5.35 -11.08
C SER A 136 -27.43 -6.71 -11.48
N PRO A 137 -28.76 -6.98 -11.36
CA PRO A 137 -29.32 -8.19 -11.92
C PRO A 137 -28.90 -8.25 -13.39
N ALA A 138 -28.38 -9.40 -13.81
CA ALA A 138 -28.20 -9.72 -15.21
C ALA A 138 -29.59 -9.82 -15.88
N THR A 139 -30.20 -8.67 -16.11
CA THR A 139 -31.44 -8.46 -16.84
C THR A 139 -31.05 -7.32 -17.80
N GLU A 140 -30.73 -7.53 -19.07
CA GLU A 140 -31.46 -8.32 -20.05
C GLU A 140 -30.60 -8.37 -21.34
N ILE A 141 -29.80 -9.42 -21.56
CA ILE A 141 -29.26 -9.69 -22.91
C ILE A 141 -30.34 -10.47 -23.67
N ARG A 142 -31.39 -9.78 -24.10
CA ARG A 142 -32.40 -10.38 -24.96
C ARG A 142 -33.02 -9.38 -25.92
N ALA A 143 -32.23 -8.90 -26.88
CA ALA A 143 -32.73 -8.56 -28.22
C ALA A 143 -31.56 -8.03 -29.07
N TYR A 144 -30.88 -8.88 -29.86
CA TYR A 144 -30.22 -8.45 -31.11
C TYR A 144 -29.88 -9.64 -32.03
N TYR A 145 -30.73 -10.67 -32.10
CA TYR A 145 -30.49 -11.80 -33.02
C TYR A 145 -31.68 -12.24 -33.88
N LEU A 146 -32.63 -11.34 -34.17
CA LEU A 146 -33.58 -11.56 -35.27
C LEU A 146 -33.97 -10.22 -35.92
N ALA A 147 -33.28 -9.86 -37.00
CA ALA A 147 -33.81 -9.13 -38.15
C ALA A 147 -32.83 -9.28 -39.33
#